data_AF-A0A8T5S449-F1
#
_entry.id   AF-A0A8T5S449-F1
#
_cell.length_a   1.000
_cell.length_b   1.000
_cell.length_c   1.000
_cell.angle_alpha   90.00
_cell.angle_beta   90.00
_cell.angle_gamma   90.00
#
_symmetry.space_group_name_H-M   'P 1'
#
loop_
_entity.id
_entity.type
_entity.pdbx_description
1 polymer ?
#
loop_
_entity_poly.entity_id
_entity_poly.type
_entity_poly.pdbx_seq_one_letter_code
_entity_poly.pdbx_strand_id
1 'polypeptide(L)' 'EENNDCFFNLFPVDIHNLESIAESGDVMPPKSTWFDPKVLSGLVLHDLIESKG' A
#
# COMPACT_ATOMS: atom_id res chain seq x y z
N GLU A 1 -12.71 12.17 15.78
CA GLU A 1 -12.04 13.48 15.93
C GLU A 1 -12.12 14.02 17.35
N GLU A 2 -13.11 13.62 18.16
CA GLU A 2 -12.98 13.74 19.61
C GLU A 2 -11.94 12.73 20.11
N ASN A 3 -10.94 13.20 20.85
CA ASN A 3 -9.85 12.46 21.50
C ASN A 3 -8.56 12.19 20.69
N ASN A 4 -8.14 13.11 19.81
CA ASN A 4 -6.79 13.10 19.23
C ASN A 4 -5.88 14.10 19.96
N ASP A 5 -4.75 13.66 20.50
CA ASP A 5 -3.79 14.55 21.19
C ASP A 5 -2.95 15.40 20.22
N CYS A 6 -2.73 14.93 18.99
CA CYS A 6 -2.01 15.65 17.95
C CYS A 6 -2.37 15.15 16.54
N PHE A 7 -2.02 15.95 15.53
CA PHE A 7 -2.27 15.64 14.12
C PHE A 7 -1.10 16.06 13.24
N PHE A 8 -0.79 15.22 12.24
CA PHE A 8 0.28 15.45 11.27
C PHE A 8 -0.29 15.41 9.86
N ASN A 9 0.00 16.46 9.09
CA ASN A 9 -0.30 16.55 7.67
C ASN A 9 0.97 16.44 6.84
N LEU A 10 0.89 15.72 5.74
CA LEU A 10 1.96 15.54 4.77
C LEU A 10 1.46 16.01 3.40
N PHE A 11 2.33 16.66 2.62
CA PHE A 11 2.04 16.92 1.22
C PHE A 11 2.08 15.61 0.42
N PRO A 12 1.24 15.45 -0.61
CA PRO A 12 1.34 14.32 -1.52
C PRO A 12 2.73 14.21 -2.13
N VAL A 13 3.23 12.98 -2.23
CA VAL A 13 4.49 12.68 -2.91
C VAL A 13 4.28 12.66 -4.42
N ASP A 14 5.26 13.17 -5.18
CA ASP A 14 5.30 13.01 -6.63
C ASP A 14 5.51 11.53 -7.00
N ILE A 15 4.85 11.06 -8.05
CA ILE A 15 4.94 9.68 -8.51
C ILE A 15 6.39 9.30 -8.88
N HIS A 16 7.17 10.22 -9.44
CA HIS A 16 8.55 9.94 -9.84
C HIS A 16 9.49 9.73 -8.64
N ASN A 17 9.21 10.39 -7.53
CA ASN A 17 9.96 10.15 -6.29
C ASN A 17 9.66 8.75 -5.74
N LEU A 18 8.42 8.30 -5.85
CA LEU A 18 8.01 6.97 -5.40
C LEU A 18 8.66 5.86 -6.25
N GLU A 19 8.75 6.06 -7.56
CA GLU A 19 9.46 5.17 -8.49
C GLU A 19 10.94 5.05 -8.11
N SER A 20 11.64 6.17 -7.90
CA SER A 20 13.06 6.18 -7.54
C SER A 20 13.37 5.47 -6.22
N ILE A 21 12.49 5.60 -5.20
CA ILE A 21 12.63 4.91 -3.91
C ILE A 21 12.48 3.39 -4.07
N ALA A 22 11.55 2.95 -4.93
CA ALA A 22 11.39 1.53 -5.21
C ALA A 22 12.61 0.96 -5.97
N GLU A 23 13.17 1.72 -6.92
CA GLU A 23 14.38 1.34 -7.66
C GLU A 23 15.61 1.23 -6.76
N SER A 24 15.71 2.03 -5.70
CA SER A 24 16.80 1.91 -4.70
C SER A 24 16.64 0.72 -3.75
N GLY A 25 15.51 0.00 -3.81
CA GLY A 25 15.19 -1.08 -2.88
C GLY A 25 14.74 -0.61 -1.50
N ASP A 26 14.44 0.69 -1.36
CA ASP A 26 13.93 1.30 -0.13
C ASP A 26 12.39 1.28 -0.09
N VAL A 27 11.83 1.75 1.03
CA VAL A 27 10.37 1.80 1.25
C VAL A 27 9.93 3.14 1.83
N MET A 28 8.74 3.58 1.44
CA MET A 28 8.10 4.73 2.08
C MET A 28 7.77 4.44 3.54
N PRO A 29 7.78 5.45 4.43
CA PRO A 29 7.27 5.29 5.79
C PRO A 29 5.84 4.75 5.79
N PRO A 30 5.48 3.84 6.71
CA PRO A 30 4.13 3.27 6.76
C PRO A 30 3.05 4.36 6.82
N LYS A 31 2.01 4.22 5.99
CA LYS A 31 0.85 5.12 5.93
C LYS A 31 1.17 6.57 5.54
N SER A 32 2.33 6.83 4.93
CA SER A 32 2.69 8.15 4.40
C SER A 32 2.20 8.41 2.96
N THR A 33 1.67 7.39 2.28
CA THR A 33 1.17 7.48 0.90
C THR A 33 -0.22 6.83 0.76
N TRP A 34 -1.07 7.40 -0.08
CA TRP A 34 -2.40 6.86 -0.44
C TRP A 34 -2.61 6.93 -1.95
N PHE A 35 -3.15 5.86 -2.53
CA PHE A 35 -3.48 5.79 -3.97
C PHE A 35 -4.99 5.88 -4.17
N ASP A 36 -5.42 6.69 -5.14
CA ASP A 36 -6.80 6.76 -5.60
C ASP A 36 -6.86 6.72 -7.14
N PRO A 37 -7.55 5.73 -7.75
CA PRO A 37 -8.25 4.61 -7.11
C PRO A 37 -7.29 3.68 -6.38
N LYS A 38 -7.80 2.97 -5.36
CA LYS A 38 -7.05 1.90 -4.71
C LYS A 38 -6.57 0.91 -5.77
N VAL A 39 -5.31 0.50 -5.67
CA VAL A 39 -4.75 -0.52 -6.56
C VAL A 39 -5.61 -1.77 -6.48
N LEU A 40 -6.05 -2.27 -7.63
CA LEU A 40 -6.85 -3.49 -7.72
C LEU A 40 -6.03 -4.67 -7.17
N SER A 41 -6.30 -5.06 -5.93
CA SER A 41 -5.78 -6.29 -5.36
C SER A 41 -6.76 -7.42 -5.65
N GLY A 42 -6.35 -8.39 -6.49
CA GLY A 42 -7.10 -9.63 -6.66
C GLY A 42 -6.77 -10.62 -5.54
N LEU A 43 -7.79 -11.20 -4.89
CA LEU A 43 -7.60 -12.37 -4.04
C LEU A 43 -7.73 -13.63 -4.91
N VAL A 44 -6.64 -14.39 -5.05
CA VAL A 44 -6.66 -15.68 -5.74
C VAL A 44 -6.81 -16.78 -4.70
N LEU A 45 -7.86 -17.58 -4.83
CA LEU A 45 -8.08 -18.80 -4.04
C LEU A 45 -7.78 -20.00 -4.94
N HIS A 46 -6.92 -20.90 -4.47
CA HIS A 46 -6.66 -22.19 -5.11
C HIS A 46 -7.11 -23.30 -4.16
N ASP A 47 -8.18 -24.01 -4.54
CA ASP A 47 -8.69 -25.13 -3.76
C ASP A 47 -7.74 -26.33 -3.88
N LEU A 48 -7.14 -26.74 -2.76
CA LEU A 48 -6.23 -27.90 -2.67
C LEU A 48 -6.98 -29.25 -2.59
N ILE A 49 -8.11 -29.39 -3.27
CA ILE A 49 -8.84 -30.67 -3.24
C ILE A 49 -8.08 -31.67 -4.12
N GLU A 50 -7.27 -32.52 -3.48
CA GLU A 50 -6.72 -33.72 -4.11
C GLU A 50 -7.86 -34.54 -4.72
N SER A 51 -7.78 -34.78 -6.03
CA SER A 51 -8.55 -35.81 -6.70
C SER A 51 -8.11 -37.15 -6.12
N LYS A 52 -8.85 -37.63 -5.11
CA LYS A 52 -8.83 -39.05 -4.80
C LYS A 52 -9.41 -39.78 -6.01
N GLY A 53 -8.56 -40.60 -6.62
CA GLY A 53 -8.96 -41.60 -7.61
C GLY A 53 -9.89 -42.66 -7.02
#